data_AF-A0A2H6BLR7-F1
#
_entry.id   AF-A0A2H6BLR7-F1
#
_cell.length_a   1.000
_cell.length_b   1.000
_cell.length_c   1.000
_cell.angle_alpha   90.00
_cell.angle_beta   90.00
_cell.angle_gamma   90.00
#
_symmetry.space_group_name_H-M   'P 1'
#
loop_
_entity.id
_entity.type
_entity.pdbx_description
1 polymer ?
#
loop_
_entity_poly.entity_id
_entity_poly.type
_entity_poly.pdbx_seq_one_letter_code
_entity_poly.pdbx_strand_id
1 'polypeptide(L)'
;MDLQALKWTKNVRRNDGTWAYRKYKVSSPFQLAWKDDEVNANKPEKDSLILLRQRGYVTHLVKVLDCKAKREIGKDNYDIYRIVEVLWAIDFDNPPVSAKADAMFDYRVRYQGGNVMELEKLPTFRQRWNDDGGLGGFQTYIQNLLGLSRND
;
A
#
# COMPACT_ATOMS: atom_id res chain seq x y z
N MET A 1 16.33 1.75 -2.60
CA MET A 1 15.52 0.61 -2.07
C MET A 1 14.94 -0.15 -3.24
N ASP A 2 14.97 -1.49 -3.24
CA ASP A 2 14.41 -2.27 -4.36
C ASP A 2 12.88 -2.38 -4.24
N LEU A 3 12.17 -2.03 -5.32
CA LEU A 3 10.71 -2.09 -5.41
C LEU A 3 10.19 -3.29 -6.22
N GLN A 4 11.02 -4.27 -6.59
CA GLN A 4 10.58 -5.47 -7.32
C GLN A 4 9.43 -6.23 -6.63
N ALA A 5 9.37 -6.18 -5.30
CA ALA A 5 8.31 -6.79 -4.50
C ALA A 5 7.03 -5.93 -4.39
N LEU A 6 6.98 -4.73 -4.98
CA LEU A 6 5.78 -3.90 -5.06
C LEU A 6 4.83 -4.44 -6.12
N LYS A 7 3.86 -5.21 -5.65
CA LYS A 7 2.81 -5.84 -6.47
C LYS A 7 1.40 -5.43 -6.06
N TRP A 8 1.28 -4.73 -4.93
CA TRP A 8 0.02 -4.60 -4.22
C TRP A 8 -0.33 -3.15 -3.90
N THR A 9 -1.63 -2.86 -3.90
CA THR A 9 -2.17 -1.66 -3.27
C THR A 9 -3.38 -1.99 -2.41
N LYS A 10 -3.58 -1.25 -1.33
CA LYS A 10 -4.72 -1.41 -0.44
C LYS A 10 -5.28 -0.06 -0.05
N ASN A 11 -6.59 0.09 -0.12
CA ASN A 11 -7.26 1.26 0.42
C ASN A 11 -7.56 1.04 1.91
N VAL A 12 -7.27 2.05 2.73
CA VAL A 12 -7.54 2.07 4.16
C VAL A 12 -8.71 3.02 4.42
N ARG A 13 -9.69 2.56 5.19
CA ARG A 13 -10.85 3.36 5.61
C ARG A 13 -10.88 3.50 7.13
N ARG A 14 -11.19 4.70 7.58
CA ARG A 14 -11.57 5.00 8.97
C ARG A 14 -12.84 5.86 8.94
N ASN A 15 -13.76 5.58 9.85
CA ASN A 15 -15.02 6.30 9.96
C ASN A 15 -14.88 7.61 10.76
N ASP A 16 -13.82 7.74 11.56
CA ASP A 16 -13.56 8.88 12.45
C ASP A 16 -12.94 10.10 11.75
N GLY A 17 -12.74 10.04 10.43
CA GLY A 17 -12.16 11.15 9.70
C GLY A 17 -10.67 11.40 10.00
N THR A 18 -9.93 10.42 10.52
CA THR A 18 -8.50 10.55 10.81
C THR A 18 -7.63 9.79 9.81
N TRP A 19 -6.34 10.15 9.76
CA TRP A 19 -5.33 9.39 9.02
C TRP A 19 -5.00 8.10 9.74
N ALA A 20 -5.23 6.97 9.08
CA ALA A 20 -4.84 5.68 9.62
C ALA A 20 -3.32 5.58 9.68
N TYR A 21 -2.83 4.94 10.75
CA TYR A 21 -1.42 4.60 10.91
C TYR A 21 -0.45 5.80 10.96
N ARG A 22 -0.93 7.06 11.00
CA ARG A 22 -0.12 8.30 11.07
C ARG A 22 0.99 8.27 12.14
N LYS A 23 0.76 7.58 13.26
CA LYS A 23 1.73 7.47 14.36
C LYS A 23 2.95 6.59 14.05
N TYR A 24 2.85 5.70 13.05
CA TYR A 24 3.92 4.77 12.71
C TYR A 24 4.90 5.44 11.75
N LYS A 25 6.17 5.49 12.15
CA LYS A 25 7.26 6.09 11.36
C LYS A 25 7.95 5.03 10.53
N VAL A 26 8.85 5.45 9.63
CA VAL A 26 9.72 4.53 8.88
C VAL A 26 10.41 3.55 9.86
N SER A 27 10.54 2.29 9.45
CA SER A 27 11.02 1.15 10.25
C SER A 27 10.14 0.75 11.43
N SER A 28 8.95 1.35 11.61
CA SER A 28 8.00 0.92 12.65
C SER A 28 7.14 -0.24 12.15
N PRO A 29 7.10 -1.38 12.88
CA PRO A 29 6.14 -2.44 12.59
C PRO A 29 4.75 -2.10 13.16
N PHE A 30 3.70 -2.51 12.47
CA PHE A 30 2.32 -2.39 12.95
C PHE A 30 1.39 -3.46 12.36
N GLN A 31 0.20 -3.58 12.96
CA GLN A 31 -0.87 -4.44 12.49
C GLN A 31 -1.68 -3.73 11.40
N LEU A 32 -1.53 -4.16 10.14
CA LEU A 32 -2.38 -3.72 9.05
C LEU A 32 -3.66 -4.57 9.04
N ALA A 33 -4.81 -3.96 9.32
CA ALA A 33 -6.08 -4.67 9.46
C ALA A 33 -6.79 -4.94 8.13
N TRP A 34 -7.50 -6.06 8.02
CA TRP A 34 -8.44 -6.46 6.96
C TRP A 34 -9.85 -6.55 7.52
N LYS A 35 -10.85 -6.34 6.66
CA LYS A 35 -12.26 -6.51 7.03
C LYS A 35 -12.75 -7.88 6.60
N ASP A 36 -12.98 -8.80 7.54
CA ASP A 36 -13.66 -10.10 7.36
C ASP A 36 -13.19 -10.98 6.17
N ASP A 37 -11.99 -10.77 5.62
CA ASP A 37 -11.49 -11.47 4.43
C ASP A 37 -10.05 -11.97 4.65
N GLU A 38 -9.96 -13.08 5.39
CA GLU A 38 -8.68 -13.72 5.71
C GLU A 38 -8.00 -14.30 4.47
N VAL A 39 -8.77 -14.77 3.50
CA VAL A 39 -8.23 -15.26 2.22
C VAL A 39 -7.52 -14.12 1.48
N ASN A 40 -8.13 -12.93 1.41
CA ASN A 40 -7.47 -11.75 0.85
C ASN A 40 -6.27 -11.29 1.68
N ALA A 41 -6.35 -11.34 3.01
CA ALA A 41 -5.25 -10.99 3.90
C ALA A 41 -4.01 -11.88 3.72
N ASN A 42 -4.20 -13.12 3.27
CA ASN A 42 -3.13 -14.07 2.99
C ASN A 42 -2.55 -13.99 1.57
N LYS A 43 -3.12 -13.18 0.66
CA LYS A 43 -2.60 -13.06 -0.72
C LYS A 43 -1.17 -12.49 -0.79
N PRO A 44 -0.81 -11.43 -0.03
CA PRO A 44 0.56 -10.95 -0.03
C PRO A 44 1.45 -11.93 0.74
N GLU A 45 2.48 -12.44 0.08
CA GLU A 45 3.52 -13.24 0.70
C GLU A 45 4.40 -12.39 1.62
N LYS A 46 5.20 -13.03 2.46
CA LYS A 46 6.25 -12.34 3.21
C LYS A 46 7.15 -11.56 2.25
N ASP A 47 7.63 -10.39 2.69
CA ASP A 47 8.47 -9.46 1.94
C ASP A 47 7.79 -8.76 0.75
N SER A 48 6.51 -9.05 0.48
CA SER A 48 5.69 -8.27 -0.45
C SER A 48 5.57 -6.81 -0.01
N LEU A 49 5.58 -5.88 -0.97
CA LEU A 49 5.34 -4.46 -0.73
C LEU A 49 3.93 -4.04 -1.12
N ILE A 50 3.33 -3.16 -0.31
CA ILE A 50 1.96 -2.68 -0.47
C ILE A 50 1.95 -1.15 -0.39
N LEU A 51 1.38 -0.50 -1.40
CA LEU A 51 1.01 0.92 -1.33
C LEU A 51 -0.33 1.09 -0.60
N LEU A 52 -0.31 1.77 0.55
CA LEU A 52 -1.52 2.10 1.30
C LEU A 52 -2.11 3.42 0.83
N ARG A 53 -3.39 3.39 0.45
CA ARG A 53 -4.14 4.57 -0.01
C ARG A 53 -5.19 4.99 1.00
N GLN A 54 -5.36 6.30 1.18
CA GLN A 54 -6.45 6.86 1.96
C GLN A 54 -6.74 8.28 1.46
N ARG A 55 -8.03 8.66 1.35
CA ARG A 55 -8.45 10.04 1.00
C ARG A 55 -7.85 10.59 -0.29
N GLY A 56 -7.63 9.73 -1.28
CA GLY A 56 -7.06 10.14 -2.57
C GLY A 56 -5.54 10.32 -2.54
N TYR A 57 -4.85 9.93 -1.46
CA TYR A 57 -3.39 9.91 -1.36
C TYR A 57 -2.88 8.49 -1.20
N VAL A 58 -1.66 8.22 -1.66
CA VAL A 58 -0.83 7.16 -1.12
C VAL A 58 -0.20 7.69 0.16
N THR A 59 -0.38 6.98 1.25
CA THR A 59 0.04 7.41 2.59
C THR A 59 1.28 6.70 3.08
N HIS A 60 1.46 5.43 2.69
CA HIS A 60 2.57 4.61 3.11
C HIS A 60 2.95 3.63 2.00
N LEU A 61 4.22 3.24 2.01
CA LEU A 61 4.71 2.01 1.42
C LEU A 61 5.12 1.09 2.57
N VAL A 62 4.56 -0.12 2.61
CA VAL A 62 4.80 -1.07 3.69
C VAL A 62 5.29 -2.41 3.16
N LYS A 63 6.11 -3.10 3.96
CA LYS A 63 6.59 -4.47 3.70
C LYS A 63 5.93 -5.45 4.65
N VAL A 64 5.47 -6.58 4.13
CA VAL A 64 4.87 -7.65 4.94
C VAL A 64 5.95 -8.45 5.67
N LEU A 65 5.83 -8.62 6.98
CA LEU A 65 6.84 -9.27 7.83
C LEU A 65 6.52 -10.72 8.20
N ASP A 66 5.25 -11.09 8.23
CA ASP A 66 4.77 -12.42 8.61
C ASP A 66 4.37 -13.27 7.39
N CYS A 67 4.30 -14.60 7.57
CA CYS A 67 3.93 -15.52 6.49
C CYS A 67 2.42 -15.75 6.34
N LYS A 68 1.62 -15.39 7.35
CA LYS A 68 0.17 -15.61 7.36
C LYS A 68 -0.57 -14.56 8.20
N ALA A 69 -1.83 -14.34 7.86
CA ALA A 69 -2.75 -13.52 8.63
C ALA A 69 -2.96 -14.08 10.04
N LYS A 70 -3.21 -13.17 10.97
CA LYS A 70 -3.59 -13.46 12.35
C LYS A 70 -4.94 -12.82 12.63
N ARG A 71 -5.62 -13.34 13.66
CA ARG A 71 -6.88 -12.80 14.16
C ARG A 71 -6.70 -12.36 15.62
N GLU A 72 -7.26 -11.22 15.97
CA GLU A 72 -7.34 -10.73 17.35
C GLU A 72 -8.77 -10.92 17.88
N ILE A 73 -8.95 -11.88 18.77
CA ILE A 73 -10.28 -12.20 19.34
C ILE A 73 -10.81 -10.97 20.09
N GLY A 74 -12.07 -10.60 19.81
CA GLY A 74 -12.77 -9.52 20.53
C GLY A 74 -12.64 -8.12 19.93
N LYS A 75 -11.99 -7.97 18.77
CA LYS A 75 -12.16 -6.78 17.93
C LYS A 75 -13.35 -6.96 16.99
N ASP A 76 -13.95 -5.84 16.58
CA ASP A 76 -15.05 -5.75 15.60
C ASP A 76 -14.68 -6.41 14.24
N ASN A 77 -15.38 -6.05 13.17
CA ASN A 77 -15.16 -6.51 11.79
C ASN A 77 -13.73 -6.29 11.21
N TYR A 78 -12.74 -5.87 12.00
CA TYR A 78 -11.34 -5.63 11.61
C TYR A 78 -10.35 -6.44 12.45
N ASP A 79 -10.76 -7.63 12.89
CA ASP A 79 -9.96 -8.52 13.74
C ASP A 79 -8.83 -9.26 12.99
N ILE A 80 -8.88 -9.34 11.66
CA ILE A 80 -7.84 -9.94 10.84
C ILE A 80 -6.73 -8.93 10.54
N TYR A 81 -5.46 -9.31 10.71
CA TYR A 81 -4.33 -8.45 10.41
C TYR A 81 -3.09 -9.19 9.88
N ARG A 82 -2.20 -8.42 9.25
CA ARG A 82 -0.81 -8.79 8.94
C ARG A 82 0.14 -7.85 9.65
N ILE A 83 1.29 -8.35 10.08
CA ILE A 83 2.38 -7.51 10.58
C ILE A 83 3.13 -6.92 9.38
N VAL A 84 3.20 -5.59 9.32
CA VAL A 84 3.91 -4.86 8.26
C VAL A 84 4.86 -3.83 8.84
N GLU A 85 5.93 -3.52 8.12
CA GLU A 85 6.89 -2.46 8.43
C GLU A 85 6.72 -1.28 7.47
N VAL A 86 6.76 -0.05 7.98
CA VAL A 86 6.76 1.16 7.13
C VAL A 86 8.12 1.32 6.48
N LEU A 87 8.15 1.39 5.14
CA LEU A 87 9.35 1.74 4.38
C LEU A 87 9.36 3.21 3.95
N TRP A 88 8.17 3.78 3.73
CA TRP A 88 8.00 5.20 3.42
C TRP A 88 6.61 5.66 3.91
N ALA A 89 6.49 6.92 4.31
CA ALA A 89 5.24 7.55 4.71
C ALA A 89 5.20 9.01 4.27
N ILE A 90 4.00 9.53 4.00
CA ILE A 90 3.80 10.95 3.70
C ILE A 90 4.00 11.83 4.94
N ASP A 91 4.23 13.12 4.68
CA ASP A 91 3.89 14.16 5.65
C ASP A 91 2.35 14.25 5.75
N PHE A 92 1.79 13.95 6.92
CA PHE A 92 0.35 13.97 7.15
C PHE A 92 -0.19 15.36 7.49
N ASP A 93 0.68 16.27 7.91
CA ASP A 93 0.33 17.65 8.22
C ASP A 93 0.30 18.48 6.93
N ASN A 94 1.24 18.23 6.02
CA ASN A 94 1.28 18.85 4.70
C ASN A 94 1.48 17.80 3.58
N PRO A 95 0.44 17.02 3.22
CA PRO A 95 0.55 15.99 2.19
C PRO A 95 1.01 16.57 0.84
N PRO A 96 2.13 16.08 0.27
CA PRO A 96 2.65 16.64 -0.97
C PRO A 96 1.78 16.24 -2.17
N VAL A 97 1.75 17.08 -3.20
CA VAL A 97 0.99 16.81 -4.44
C VAL A 97 1.45 15.51 -5.11
N SER A 98 2.75 15.21 -5.06
CA SER A 98 3.32 13.95 -5.58
C SER A 98 2.76 12.70 -4.89
N ALA A 99 2.24 12.83 -3.66
CA ALA A 99 1.63 11.71 -2.96
C ALA A 99 0.13 11.51 -3.24
N LYS A 100 -0.49 12.39 -4.06
CA LYS A 100 -1.84 12.12 -4.56
C LYS A 100 -1.83 10.78 -5.30
N ALA A 101 -2.83 9.94 -5.06
CA ALA A 101 -2.93 8.63 -5.67
C ALA A 101 -2.92 8.74 -7.20
N ASP A 102 -3.58 9.76 -7.75
CA ASP A 102 -3.58 9.96 -9.21
C ASP A 102 -2.21 10.33 -9.77
N ALA A 103 -1.39 11.05 -8.98
CA ALA A 103 -0.01 11.36 -9.35
C ALA A 103 0.87 10.10 -9.22
N MET A 104 0.79 9.38 -8.10
CA MET A 104 1.60 8.17 -7.89
C MET A 104 1.28 7.04 -8.86
N PHE A 105 0.03 6.90 -9.28
CA PHE A 105 -0.36 5.85 -10.22
C PHE A 105 -0.29 6.31 -11.68
N ASP A 106 -0.17 7.61 -11.90
CA ASP A 106 -0.24 8.28 -13.19
C ASP A 106 -1.53 8.00 -13.99
N TYR A 107 -2.62 7.85 -13.25
CA TYR A 107 -4.00 7.79 -13.76
C TYR A 107 -4.98 8.00 -12.63
N ARG A 108 -6.23 8.34 -12.96
CA ARG A 108 -7.28 8.54 -11.95
C ARG A 108 -7.61 7.25 -11.19
N VAL A 109 -7.29 7.20 -9.90
CA VAL A 109 -7.50 6.03 -9.03
C VAL A 109 -8.89 6.06 -8.40
N ARG A 110 -9.72 5.08 -8.75
CA ARG A 110 -11.08 4.90 -8.18
C ARG A 110 -11.24 3.64 -7.33
N TYR A 111 -10.15 2.95 -7.02
CA TYR A 111 -10.19 1.66 -6.31
C TYR A 111 -10.71 1.83 -4.88
N GLN A 112 -11.85 1.20 -4.60
CA GLN A 112 -12.55 1.23 -3.31
C GLN A 112 -12.35 -0.08 -2.52
N GLY A 113 -12.93 -0.15 -1.32
CA GLY A 113 -12.86 -1.33 -0.44
C GLY A 113 -11.71 -1.28 0.56
N GLY A 114 -11.53 -2.39 1.29
CA GLY A 114 -10.45 -2.59 2.28
C GLY A 114 -9.50 -3.74 1.93
N ASN A 115 -9.77 -4.44 0.83
CA ASN A 115 -8.96 -5.55 0.36
C ASN A 115 -7.69 -5.06 -0.34
N VAL A 116 -6.65 -5.88 -0.28
CA VAL A 116 -5.48 -5.71 -1.12
C VAL A 116 -5.84 -6.09 -2.55
N MET A 117 -5.30 -5.34 -3.48
CA MET A 117 -5.47 -5.48 -4.92
C MET A 117 -4.10 -5.66 -5.56
N GLU A 118 -4.00 -6.65 -6.44
CA GLU A 118 -2.80 -6.89 -7.24
C GLU A 118 -2.78 -5.92 -8.41
N LEU A 119 -1.72 -5.12 -8.52
CA LEU A 119 -1.62 -4.03 -9.51
C LEU A 119 -1.80 -4.55 -10.93
N GLU A 120 -1.09 -5.62 -11.27
CA GLU A 120 -1.16 -6.26 -12.58
C GLU A 120 -2.51 -6.91 -12.89
N LYS A 121 -3.47 -6.97 -11.96
CA LYS A 121 -4.83 -7.46 -12.24
C LYS A 121 -5.85 -6.34 -12.45
N LEU A 122 -5.44 -5.08 -12.27
CA LEU A 122 -6.33 -3.93 -12.39
C LEU A 122 -6.38 -3.46 -13.85
N PRO A 123 -7.56 -3.41 -14.49
CA PRO A 123 -7.67 -3.03 -15.91
C PRO A 123 -7.09 -1.65 -16.21
N THR A 124 -7.35 -0.66 -15.34
CA THR A 124 -6.81 0.70 -15.52
C THR A 124 -5.31 0.78 -15.30
N PHE A 125 -4.74 -0.08 -14.43
CA PHE A 125 -3.29 -0.18 -14.27
C PHE A 125 -2.65 -0.72 -15.56
N ARG A 126 -3.18 -1.83 -16.07
CA ARG A 126 -2.72 -2.44 -17.33
C ARG A 126 -2.81 -1.45 -18.49
N GLN A 127 -3.93 -0.76 -18.62
CA GLN A 127 -4.12 0.25 -19.67
C GLN A 127 -3.08 1.36 -19.62
N ARG A 128 -2.68 1.79 -18.42
CA ARG A 128 -1.65 2.83 -18.28
C ARG A 128 -0.25 2.28 -18.53
N TRP A 129 0.10 1.17 -17.88
CA TRP A 129 1.49 0.77 -17.71
C TRP A 129 1.97 -0.31 -18.67
N ASN A 130 1.09 -1.09 -19.32
CA ASN A 130 1.53 -2.21 -20.17
C ASN A 130 2.47 -1.77 -21.30
N ASP A 131 2.21 -0.62 -21.92
CA ASP A 131 3.04 -0.08 -23.00
C ASP A 131 4.32 0.60 -22.46
N ASP A 132 4.38 0.87 -21.15
CA ASP A 132 5.47 1.53 -20.44
C ASP A 132 6.21 0.57 -19.50
N GLY A 133 6.41 -0.69 -19.92
CA GLY A 133 7.18 -1.68 -19.17
C GLY A 133 6.41 -2.38 -18.03
N GLY A 134 5.08 -2.26 -18.02
CA GLY A 134 4.18 -2.96 -17.10
C GLY A 134 4.46 -2.63 -15.63
N LEU A 135 4.43 -3.68 -14.80
CA LEU A 135 4.74 -3.53 -13.37
C LEU A 135 6.16 -3.01 -13.12
N GLY A 136 7.15 -3.43 -13.89
CA GLY A 136 8.54 -3.00 -13.73
C GLY A 136 8.73 -1.50 -14.02
N GLY A 137 8.03 -1.00 -15.04
CA GLY A 137 7.99 0.43 -15.35
C GLY A 137 7.37 1.24 -14.21
N PHE A 138 6.23 0.78 -13.69
CA PHE A 138 5.61 1.39 -12.51
C PHE A 138 6.51 1.37 -11.27
N GLN A 139 7.19 0.26 -11.00
CA GLN A 139 8.12 0.16 -9.87
C GLN A 139 9.27 1.15 -9.99
N THR A 140 9.85 1.28 -11.19
CA THR A 140 10.91 2.27 -11.48
C THR A 140 10.37 3.70 -11.30
N TYR A 141 9.16 3.97 -11.79
CA TYR A 141 8.50 5.27 -11.63
C TYR A 141 8.32 5.64 -10.15
N ILE A 142 7.77 4.74 -9.33
CA ILE A 142 7.60 4.97 -7.90
C ILE A 142 8.95 5.15 -7.21
N GLN A 143 9.96 4.36 -7.57
CA GLN A 143 11.29 4.46 -6.97
C GLN A 143 11.89 5.86 -7.18
N ASN A 144 11.78 6.39 -8.39
CA ASN A 144 12.21 7.75 -8.73
C ASN A 144 11.38 8.81 -8.00
N LEU A 145 10.05 8.66 -7.99
CA LEU A 145 9.13 9.60 -7.35
C LEU A 145 9.38 9.74 -5.85
N LEU A 146 9.73 8.63 -5.19
CA LEU A 146 10.01 8.61 -3.76
C LEU A 146 11.45 9.01 -3.41
N GLY A 147 12.31 9.28 -4.41
CA GLY A 147 13.73 9.56 -4.19
C GLY A 147 14.48 8.39 -3.55
N LEU A 148 14.04 7.16 -3.80
CA LEU A 148 14.60 5.94 -3.22
C LEU A 148 15.70 5.38 -4.13
N SER A 149 16.75 6.15 -4.39
CA SER A 149 17.92 5.70 -5.15
C SER A 149 18.50 4.40 -4.55
N ARG A 150 19.10 3.57 -5.41
CA ARG A 150 20.05 2.54 -4.94
C ARG A 150 21.22 3.30 -4.34
N ASN A 151 21.51 3.06 -3.06
CA ASN A 151 22.88 3.25 -2.62
C ASN A 151 23.65 2.13 -3.30
N ASP A 152 24.45 2.49 -4.30
CA ASP A 152 25.44 1.61 -4.91
C ASP A 152 26.52 1.21 -3.88
#